data_AF-A0A259FP44-F1
#
_entry.id   AF-A0A259FP44-F1
#
_cell.length_a   1.000
_cell.length_b   1.000
_cell.length_c   1.000
_cell.angle_alpha   90.00
_cell.angle_beta   90.00
_cell.angle_gamma   90.00
#
_symmetry.space_group_name_H-M   'P 1'
#
loop_
_entity.id
_entity.type
_entity.pdbx_description
1 polymer ?
#
loop_
_entity_poly.entity_id
_entity_poly.type
_entity_poly.pdbx_seq_one_letter_code
_entity_poly.pdbx_strand_id
1 'polypeptide(L)'
;LIQHYLSEREGQDRVENLQELINAATAFIAEEGYGQDAAAAMLPGENAPGVVEVSPLAAFLSHASLEAGDNQAQAGQDAVQLMTVHSAKGLEFTSVFITGLEEGLFPHENSINEQNGLEEERRLMYVAITRAKERLYLSHTQSRMLHGQVRYNMPSRFLEELPSDSLKWLTPKAKDARWGGAGSYGNAGRAGSTWQDGYTRQRDSETNDFFDSGSDRQRPARQIGRVGSASTAVTRMASPPRGNYPFKIGQNVFHTKFGEGRVTGLEGQDADARAQVNFKRHGVKWLQLSIAKLAAID
;
A
#
# COMPACT_ATOMS: atom_id res chain seq x y z
N LEU A 1 -11.67 31.77 -21.58
CA LEU A 1 -11.11 30.70 -20.72
C LEU A 1 -10.48 31.27 -19.46
N ILE A 2 -9.35 31.99 -19.50
CA ILE A 2 -8.72 32.58 -18.29
C ILE A 2 -9.73 33.40 -17.44
N GLN A 3 -10.44 34.35 -18.05
CA GLN A 3 -11.48 35.16 -17.38
C GLN A 3 -12.66 34.35 -16.81
N HIS A 4 -12.88 33.12 -17.27
CA HIS A 4 -13.89 32.20 -16.72
C HIS A 4 -13.34 31.48 -15.49
N TYR A 5 -12.10 30.98 -15.55
CA TYR A 5 -11.50 30.29 -14.41
C TYR A 5 -11.11 31.25 -13.26
N LEU A 6 -10.86 32.52 -13.54
CA LEU A 6 -10.68 33.55 -12.50
C LEU A 6 -11.92 33.78 -11.61
N SER A 7 -13.12 33.34 -12.03
CA SER A 7 -14.33 33.40 -11.18
C SER A 7 -14.63 32.08 -10.45
N GLU A 8 -13.87 31.01 -10.71
CA GLU A 8 -14.02 29.72 -10.03
C GLU A 8 -13.11 29.62 -8.81
N ARG A 9 -13.64 29.13 -7.68
CA ARG A 9 -12.91 29.01 -6.40
C ARG A 9 -11.71 28.07 -6.44
N GLU A 10 -11.67 27.17 -7.43
CA GLU A 10 -10.59 26.20 -7.70
C GLU A 10 -10.04 26.38 -9.12
N GLY A 11 -10.23 27.56 -9.72
CA GLY A 11 -9.81 27.86 -11.08
C GLY A 11 -8.36 28.31 -11.21
N GLN A 12 -7.67 28.61 -10.10
CA GLN A 12 -6.30 29.15 -10.14
C GLN A 12 -5.31 28.17 -10.80
N ASP A 13 -5.30 26.90 -10.38
CA ASP A 13 -4.50 25.84 -11.01
C ASP A 13 -4.78 25.72 -12.52
N ARG A 14 -6.03 25.94 -12.94
CA ARG A 14 -6.41 25.92 -14.38
C ARG A 14 -5.90 27.15 -15.12
N VAL A 15 -5.85 28.31 -14.47
CA VAL A 15 -5.24 29.53 -15.02
C VAL A 15 -3.73 29.35 -15.18
N GLU A 16 -3.06 28.76 -14.18
CA GLU A 16 -1.62 28.46 -14.24
C GLU A 16 -1.31 27.47 -15.39
N ASN A 17 -2.06 26.38 -15.51
CA ASN A 17 -1.94 25.45 -16.65
C ASN A 17 -2.18 26.11 -18.02
N LEU A 18 -3.14 27.04 -18.12
CA LEU A 18 -3.38 27.80 -19.36
C LEU A 18 -2.27 28.81 -19.66
N GLN A 19 -1.68 29.42 -18.64
CA GLN A 19 -0.54 30.31 -18.82
C GLN A 19 0.70 29.54 -19.28
N GLU A 20 0.93 28.34 -18.74
CA GLU A 20 2.04 27.50 -19.16
C GLU A 20 1.89 26.99 -20.60
N LEU A 21 0.66 26.68 -21.03
CA LEU A 21 0.38 26.39 -22.44
C LEU A 21 0.75 27.57 -23.37
N ILE A 22 0.48 28.81 -22.94
CA ILE A 22 0.86 30.02 -23.69
C ILE A 22 2.39 30.19 -23.70
N ASN A 23 3.05 29.95 -22.57
CA ASN A 23 4.51 30.03 -22.45
C ASN A 23 5.19 29.02 -23.40
N ALA A 24 4.75 27.76 -23.38
CA ALA A 24 5.25 26.68 -24.24
C ALA A 24 5.04 26.99 -25.73
N ALA A 25 3.85 27.44 -26.13
CA ALA A 25 3.57 27.83 -27.51
C ALA A 25 4.43 29.04 -27.97
N THR A 26 4.71 29.98 -27.06
CA THR A 26 5.56 31.15 -27.34
C THR A 26 7.03 30.75 -27.52
N ALA A 27 7.53 29.82 -26.69
CA ALA A 27 8.87 29.27 -26.81
C ALA A 27 9.04 28.51 -28.15
N PHE A 28 8.11 27.61 -28.47
CA PHE A 28 8.10 26.86 -29.73
C PHE A 28 8.14 27.77 -30.97
N ILE A 29 7.35 28.84 -31.00
CA ILE A 29 7.35 29.83 -32.09
C ILE A 29 8.74 30.46 -32.25
N ALA A 30 9.42 30.79 -31.14
CA ALA A 30 10.75 31.39 -31.17
C ALA A 30 11.85 30.40 -31.59
N GLU A 31 11.74 29.12 -31.21
CA GLU A 31 12.72 28.07 -31.52
C GLU A 31 12.65 27.60 -32.98
N GLU A 32 11.45 27.38 -33.52
CA GLU A 32 11.23 27.05 -34.94
C GLU A 32 11.41 28.27 -35.88
N GLY A 33 11.67 29.46 -35.34
CA GLY A 33 11.91 30.67 -36.12
C GLY A 33 10.66 31.26 -36.78
N TYR A 34 9.46 30.86 -36.34
CA TYR A 34 8.22 31.51 -36.75
C TYR A 34 8.18 32.95 -36.21
N GLY A 35 7.81 33.91 -37.06
CA GLY A 35 7.60 35.29 -36.61
C GLY A 35 6.50 35.37 -35.54
N GLN A 36 6.63 36.25 -34.54
CA GLN A 36 5.63 36.37 -33.47
C GLN A 36 4.22 36.76 -33.98
N ASP A 37 4.15 37.42 -35.14
CA ASP A 37 2.90 37.77 -35.82
C ASP A 37 2.46 36.73 -36.89
N ALA A 38 3.10 35.55 -36.95
CA ALA A 38 2.77 34.52 -37.94
C ALA A 38 1.33 34.02 -37.76
N ALA A 39 0.55 34.06 -38.84
CA ALA A 39 -0.85 33.63 -38.81
C ALA A 39 -0.95 32.12 -38.49
N ALA A 40 -1.54 31.79 -37.35
CA ALA A 40 -1.65 30.40 -36.87
C ALA A 40 -2.34 29.45 -37.88
N ALA A 41 -3.23 30.00 -38.71
CA ALA A 41 -4.00 29.27 -39.71
C ALA A 41 -3.56 29.58 -41.16
N MET A 42 -2.27 29.38 -41.48
CA MET A 42 -1.86 29.15 -42.86
C MET A 42 -2.35 27.76 -43.31
N LEU A 43 -3.57 27.69 -43.84
CA LEU A 43 -4.07 26.45 -44.44
C LEU A 43 -3.15 26.04 -45.61
N PRO A 44 -2.78 24.76 -45.74
CA PRO A 44 -1.99 24.29 -46.87
C PRO A 44 -2.83 24.39 -48.16
N GLY A 45 -2.74 25.52 -48.88
CA GLY A 45 -3.54 25.75 -50.07
C GLY A 45 -3.41 27.08 -50.81
N GLU A 46 -2.96 28.19 -50.20
CA GLU A 46 -3.05 29.51 -50.86
C GLU A 46 -1.75 30.06 -51.49
N ASN A 47 -0.58 29.46 -51.26
CA ASN A 47 0.65 29.86 -51.97
C ASN A 47 1.46 28.67 -52.51
N ALA A 48 1.61 28.66 -53.84
CA ALA A 48 2.49 27.83 -54.68
C ALA A 48 2.31 26.28 -54.65
N PRO A 49 2.20 25.61 -55.81
CA PRO A 49 2.20 24.15 -55.87
C PRO A 49 3.61 23.60 -55.62
N GLY A 50 3.80 22.88 -54.52
CA GLY A 50 4.99 22.04 -54.28
C GLY A 50 5.67 22.18 -52.92
N VAL A 51 5.30 23.16 -52.10
CA VAL A 51 5.84 23.34 -50.73
C VAL A 51 4.69 23.23 -49.73
N VAL A 52 4.71 22.19 -48.90
CA VAL A 52 3.79 22.07 -47.76
C VAL A 52 4.43 22.82 -46.60
N GLU A 53 4.30 24.15 -46.57
CA GLU A 53 4.62 24.92 -45.36
C GLU A 53 3.59 24.54 -44.28
N VAL A 54 4.04 23.77 -43.29
CA VAL A 54 3.21 23.37 -42.16
C VAL A 54 2.94 24.61 -41.31
N SER A 55 1.66 24.93 -41.07
CA SER A 55 1.29 26.10 -40.29
C SER A 55 1.90 26.06 -38.88
N PRO A 56 2.21 27.21 -38.25
CA PRO A 56 2.78 27.23 -36.91
C PRO A 56 1.93 26.46 -35.89
N LEU A 57 0.60 26.52 -36.03
CA LEU A 57 -0.32 25.76 -35.18
C LEU A 57 -0.28 24.25 -35.45
N ALA A 58 -0.21 23.82 -36.72
CA ALA A 58 -0.12 22.41 -37.06
C ALA A 58 1.24 21.81 -36.64
N ALA A 59 2.31 22.59 -36.75
CA ALA A 59 3.63 22.23 -36.24
C ALA A 59 3.61 22.09 -34.71
N PHE A 60 3.10 23.10 -33.99
CA PHE A 60 2.97 23.06 -32.52
C PHE A 60 2.10 21.91 -32.04
N LEU A 61 0.94 21.66 -32.66
CA LEU A 61 0.07 20.53 -32.30
C LEU A 61 0.73 19.18 -32.58
N SER A 62 1.54 19.08 -33.64
CA SER A 62 2.32 17.87 -33.93
C SER A 62 3.41 17.66 -32.86
N HIS A 63 4.16 18.71 -32.52
CA HIS A 63 5.18 18.72 -31.47
C HIS A 63 4.59 18.31 -30.12
N ALA A 64 3.55 19.03 -29.66
CA ALA A 64 2.86 18.75 -28.40
C ALA A 64 2.23 17.34 -28.36
N SER A 65 1.83 16.76 -29.51
CA SER A 65 1.34 15.37 -29.56
C SER A 65 2.44 14.32 -29.39
N LEU A 66 3.69 14.67 -29.71
CA LEU A 66 4.87 13.82 -29.54
C LEU A 66 5.48 13.99 -28.14
N GLU A 67 5.52 15.22 -27.62
CA GLU A 67 6.05 15.56 -26.29
C GLU A 67 5.08 15.30 -25.12
N ALA A 68 3.82 14.92 -25.38
CA ALA A 68 2.82 14.64 -24.35
C ALA A 68 3.18 13.41 -23.49
N GLY A 69 4.14 13.59 -22.58
CA GLY A 69 4.79 12.56 -21.78
C GLY A 69 6.20 12.95 -21.28
N ASP A 70 6.82 14.00 -21.83
CA ASP A 70 8.23 14.35 -21.60
C ASP A 70 8.50 15.30 -20.41
N ASN A 71 7.50 15.54 -19.56
CA ASN A 71 7.71 16.05 -18.19
C ASN A 71 8.39 15.01 -17.26
N GLN A 72 9.22 14.13 -17.82
CA GLN A 72 10.18 13.33 -17.10
C GLN A 72 11.41 14.21 -16.83
N ALA A 73 11.96 14.11 -15.62
CA ALA A 73 13.19 14.81 -15.28
C ALA A 73 14.30 14.42 -16.27
N GLN A 74 14.79 15.40 -17.04
CA GLN A 74 15.77 15.19 -18.11
C GLN A 74 17.05 14.53 -17.57
N ALA A 75 17.78 13.82 -18.44
CA ALA A 75 19.00 13.11 -18.06
C ALA A 75 20.01 14.05 -17.38
N GLY A 76 20.21 13.86 -16.06
CA GLY A 76 21.10 14.67 -15.23
C GLY A 76 20.40 15.58 -14.20
N GLN A 77 19.07 15.69 -14.22
CA GLN A 77 18.32 16.36 -13.15
C GLN A 77 18.18 15.44 -11.92
N ASP A 78 18.35 16.00 -10.71
CA ASP A 78 18.25 15.25 -9.44
C ASP A 78 16.78 15.05 -9.05
N ALA A 79 16.19 13.95 -9.54
CA ALA A 79 14.81 13.57 -9.26
C ALA A 79 14.62 12.05 -9.27
N VAL A 80 13.64 11.56 -8.51
CA VAL A 80 13.21 10.16 -8.56
C VAL A 80 12.30 9.96 -9.78
N GLN A 81 12.74 9.16 -10.75
CA GLN A 81 11.93 8.85 -11.93
C GLN A 81 10.86 7.80 -11.60
N LEU A 82 9.59 8.14 -11.84
CA LEU A 82 8.45 7.23 -11.74
C LEU A 82 7.97 6.90 -13.16
N MET A 83 7.93 5.61 -13.49
CA MET A 83 7.55 5.14 -14.83
C MET A 83 6.95 3.73 -14.78
N THR A 84 6.31 3.30 -15.87
CA THR A 84 5.84 1.92 -15.99
C THR A 84 7.00 0.98 -16.36
N VAL A 85 6.83 -0.33 -16.11
CA VAL A 85 7.82 -1.36 -16.52
C VAL A 85 8.09 -1.34 -18.04
N HIS A 86 7.05 -1.06 -18.85
CA HIS A 86 7.18 -0.93 -20.30
C HIS A 86 8.07 0.26 -20.69
N SER A 87 7.86 1.41 -20.05
CA SER A 87 8.63 2.65 -20.27
C SER A 87 10.11 2.51 -19.88
N ALA A 88 10.44 1.63 -18.93
CA ALA A 88 11.81 1.41 -18.47
C ALA A 88 12.68 0.59 -19.46
N LYS A 89 12.11 0.08 -20.55
CA LYS A 89 12.82 -0.77 -21.51
C LYS A 89 13.98 -0.01 -22.17
N GLY A 90 15.20 -0.52 -22.00
CA GLY A 90 16.42 0.11 -22.54
C GLY A 90 17.11 1.09 -21.59
N LEU A 91 16.46 1.49 -20.50
CA LEU A 91 17.04 2.33 -19.44
C LEU A 91 17.71 1.47 -18.36
N GLU A 92 18.58 2.05 -17.54
CA GLU A 92 19.26 1.34 -16.45
C GLU A 92 19.62 2.30 -15.30
N PHE A 93 19.43 1.85 -14.06
CA PHE A 93 19.49 2.68 -12.86
C PHE A 93 20.31 2.04 -11.75
N THR A 94 21.00 2.86 -10.95
CA THR A 94 21.80 2.38 -9.80
C THR A 94 20.93 1.63 -8.79
N SER A 95 19.73 2.16 -8.49
CA SER A 95 18.75 1.54 -7.59
C SER A 95 17.36 1.55 -8.22
N VAL A 96 16.65 0.42 -8.17
CA VAL A 96 15.29 0.25 -8.72
C VAL A 96 14.33 -0.24 -7.64
N PHE A 97 13.13 0.32 -7.60
CA PHE A 97 12.04 -0.10 -6.73
C PHE A 97 10.89 -0.65 -7.58
N ILE A 98 10.68 -1.96 -7.55
CA ILE A 98 9.50 -2.60 -8.14
C ILE A 98 8.43 -2.68 -7.07
N THR A 99 7.27 -2.10 -7.34
CA THR A 99 6.15 -2.00 -6.39
C THR A 99 4.90 -2.65 -6.96
N GLY A 100 3.98 -3.04 -6.08
CA GLY A 100 2.71 -3.65 -6.49
C GLY A 100 2.85 -5.07 -7.03
N LEU A 101 3.84 -5.84 -6.55
CA LEU A 101 4.03 -7.26 -6.88
C LEU A 101 2.93 -8.11 -6.22
N GLU A 102 1.75 -8.04 -6.81
CA GLU A 102 0.49 -8.56 -6.32
C GLU A 102 -0.26 -9.28 -7.45
N GLU A 103 -0.84 -10.44 -7.17
CA GLU A 103 -1.70 -11.15 -8.12
C GLU A 103 -2.89 -10.28 -8.54
N GLY A 104 -3.10 -10.12 -9.85
CA GLY A 104 -4.11 -9.26 -10.45
C GLY A 104 -3.61 -7.84 -10.78
N LEU A 105 -2.45 -7.44 -10.26
CA LEU A 105 -1.78 -6.18 -10.62
C LEU A 105 -0.50 -6.43 -11.42
N PHE A 106 0.39 -7.31 -10.93
CA PHE A 106 1.58 -7.77 -11.63
C PHE A 106 1.95 -9.20 -11.15
N PRO A 107 1.50 -10.27 -11.83
CA PRO A 107 0.87 -10.28 -13.15
C PRO A 107 -0.52 -9.63 -13.17
N HIS A 108 -0.79 -8.84 -14.22
CA HIS A 108 -2.05 -8.12 -14.42
C HIS A 108 -3.22 -9.09 -14.71
N GLU A 109 -4.42 -8.78 -14.20
CA GLU A 109 -5.59 -9.68 -14.26
C GLU A 109 -5.97 -10.12 -15.70
N ASN A 110 -5.78 -9.24 -16.70
CA ASN A 110 -6.05 -9.55 -18.12
C ASN A 110 -5.18 -10.70 -18.65
N SER A 111 -3.92 -10.78 -18.23
CA SER A 111 -2.92 -11.77 -18.70
C SER A 111 -3.33 -13.22 -18.41
N ILE A 112 -4.26 -13.43 -17.48
CA ILE A 112 -4.78 -14.74 -17.08
C ILE A 112 -5.67 -15.35 -18.18
N ASN A 113 -6.37 -14.52 -18.95
CA ASN A 113 -7.28 -14.95 -20.01
C ASN A 113 -6.62 -14.99 -21.40
N GLU A 114 -5.43 -14.42 -21.53
CA GLU A 114 -4.69 -14.33 -22.80
C GLU A 114 -3.80 -15.56 -23.02
N GLN A 115 -3.77 -16.06 -24.26
CA GLN A 115 -2.90 -17.17 -24.62
C GLN A 115 -1.43 -16.76 -24.45
N ASN A 116 -0.74 -17.39 -23.50
CA ASN A 116 0.63 -17.08 -23.07
C ASN A 116 0.80 -15.72 -22.35
N GLY A 117 -0.28 -15.03 -21.95
CA GLY A 117 -0.19 -13.71 -21.30
C GLY A 117 0.67 -13.70 -20.04
N LEU A 118 0.61 -14.77 -19.23
CA LEU A 118 1.47 -14.92 -18.05
C LEU A 118 2.98 -14.96 -18.40
N GLU A 119 3.35 -15.56 -19.52
CA GLU A 119 4.75 -15.60 -19.96
C GLU A 119 5.22 -14.22 -20.44
N GLU A 120 4.33 -13.39 -20.98
CA GLU A 120 4.67 -12.01 -21.32
C GLU A 120 4.84 -11.14 -20.07
N GLU A 121 3.96 -11.27 -19.07
CA GLU A 121 4.14 -10.65 -17.76
C GLU A 121 5.44 -11.11 -17.08
N ARG A 122 5.84 -12.38 -17.26
CA ARG A 122 7.14 -12.90 -16.79
C ARG A 122 8.32 -12.22 -17.50
N ARG A 123 8.22 -11.96 -18.81
CA ARG A 123 9.23 -11.16 -19.55
C ARG A 123 9.27 -9.72 -19.05
N LEU A 124 8.14 -9.11 -18.74
CA LEU A 124 8.10 -7.76 -18.14
C LEU A 124 8.79 -7.76 -16.78
N MET A 125 8.56 -8.77 -15.93
CA MET A 125 9.27 -8.89 -14.64
C MET A 125 10.78 -9.05 -14.83
N TYR A 126 11.22 -9.86 -15.79
CA TYR A 126 12.63 -9.97 -16.16
C TYR A 126 13.22 -8.62 -16.65
N VAL A 127 12.50 -7.88 -17.50
CA VAL A 127 12.92 -6.53 -17.93
C VAL A 127 13.07 -5.62 -16.72
N ALA A 128 12.08 -5.58 -15.82
CA ALA A 128 12.09 -4.74 -14.62
C ALA A 128 13.28 -5.06 -13.69
N ILE A 129 13.53 -6.35 -13.39
CA ILE A 129 14.67 -6.80 -12.59
C ILE A 129 15.99 -6.34 -13.20
N THR A 130 16.15 -6.53 -14.52
CA THR A 130 17.40 -6.20 -15.23
C THR A 130 17.61 -4.70 -15.48
N ARG A 131 16.74 -3.81 -15.00
CA ARG A 131 17.00 -2.35 -15.00
C ARG A 131 17.93 -1.93 -13.85
N ALA A 132 18.11 -2.77 -12.83
CA ALA A 132 18.90 -2.47 -11.63
C ALA A 132 20.39 -2.83 -11.82
N LYS A 133 21.29 -1.85 -11.58
CA LYS A 133 22.75 -2.07 -11.59
C LYS A 133 23.29 -2.58 -10.25
N GLU A 134 22.92 -1.94 -9.14
CA GLU A 134 23.45 -2.27 -7.81
C GLU A 134 22.39 -2.77 -6.83
N ARG A 135 21.21 -2.13 -6.80
CA ARG A 135 20.18 -2.38 -5.79
C ARG A 135 18.81 -2.58 -6.42
N LEU A 136 18.16 -3.67 -6.05
CA LEU A 136 16.80 -3.99 -6.42
C LEU A 136 15.95 -4.16 -5.16
N TYR A 137 14.88 -3.38 -5.06
CA TYR A 137 13.89 -3.45 -3.98
C TYR A 137 12.56 -3.94 -4.55
N LEU A 138 12.03 -5.01 -3.97
CA LEU A 138 10.76 -5.62 -4.37
C LEU A 138 9.73 -5.38 -3.25
N SER A 139 8.52 -4.95 -3.60
CA SER A 139 7.46 -4.69 -2.61
C SER A 139 6.07 -5.12 -3.09
N HIS A 140 5.31 -5.66 -2.14
CA HIS A 140 3.89 -5.99 -2.27
C HIS A 140 3.14 -5.45 -1.04
N THR A 141 1.84 -5.19 -1.16
CA THR A 141 1.00 -4.79 -0.02
C THR A 141 0.15 -5.96 0.50
N GLN A 142 -0.47 -5.78 1.67
CA GLN A 142 -1.48 -6.72 2.19
C GLN A 142 -2.91 -6.28 1.82
N SER A 143 -3.11 -4.98 1.63
CA SER A 143 -4.37 -4.34 1.27
C SER A 143 -4.08 -3.11 0.41
N ARG A 144 -4.80 -2.96 -0.69
CA ARG A 144 -4.66 -1.86 -1.64
C ARG A 144 -6.04 -1.24 -1.90
N MET A 145 -6.14 0.08 -1.80
CA MET A 145 -7.28 0.81 -2.37
C MET A 145 -7.02 1.05 -3.86
N LEU A 146 -7.94 0.60 -4.71
CA LEU A 146 -7.87 0.79 -6.16
C LEU A 146 -9.28 1.13 -6.67
N HIS A 147 -9.42 2.23 -7.41
CA HIS A 147 -10.72 2.74 -7.88
C HIS A 147 -11.79 2.85 -6.77
N GLY A 148 -11.40 3.32 -5.58
CA GLY A 148 -12.28 3.45 -4.41
C GLY A 148 -12.57 2.15 -3.65
N GLN A 149 -12.16 0.98 -4.16
CA GLN A 149 -12.38 -0.31 -3.50
C GLN A 149 -11.12 -0.83 -2.81
N VAL A 150 -11.24 -1.26 -1.55
CA VAL A 150 -10.14 -1.93 -0.83
C VAL A 150 -10.11 -3.42 -1.17
N ARG A 151 -9.06 -3.84 -1.89
CA ARG A 151 -8.76 -5.22 -2.28
C ARG A 151 -7.64 -5.80 -1.40
N TYR A 152 -7.70 -7.09 -1.10
CA TYR A 152 -6.67 -7.85 -0.37
C TYR A 152 -6.00 -8.83 -1.32
N ASN A 153 -5.06 -8.33 -2.12
CA ASN A 153 -4.38 -9.12 -3.14
C ASN A 153 -3.41 -10.13 -2.50
N MET A 154 -3.17 -11.24 -3.19
CA MET A 154 -2.08 -12.15 -2.80
C MET A 154 -0.75 -11.61 -3.34
N PRO A 155 0.40 -11.92 -2.71
CA PRO A 155 1.71 -11.61 -3.30
C PRO A 155 1.84 -12.24 -4.69
N SER A 156 2.50 -11.55 -5.61
CA SER A 156 2.77 -12.05 -6.96
C SER A 156 3.52 -13.37 -6.93
N ARG A 157 3.11 -14.34 -7.75
CA ARG A 157 3.83 -15.61 -7.95
C ARG A 157 5.29 -15.41 -8.37
N PHE A 158 5.61 -14.31 -9.07
CA PHE A 158 6.98 -14.01 -9.48
C PHE A 158 7.95 -13.84 -8.28
N LEU A 159 7.44 -13.56 -7.07
CA LEU A 159 8.26 -13.53 -5.85
C LEU A 159 8.69 -14.93 -5.38
N GLU A 160 7.92 -15.98 -5.71
CA GLU A 160 8.23 -17.38 -5.36
C GLU A 160 9.14 -18.06 -6.39
N GLU A 161 9.21 -17.52 -7.60
CA GLU A 161 10.08 -17.99 -8.69
C GLU A 161 11.53 -17.50 -8.56
N LEU A 162 11.77 -16.45 -7.76
CA LEU A 162 13.10 -15.91 -7.49
C LEU A 162 13.85 -16.80 -6.47
N PRO A 163 15.16 -17.05 -6.66
CA PRO A 163 15.96 -17.83 -5.71
C PRO A 163 15.91 -17.21 -4.30
N SER A 164 15.50 -18.00 -3.31
CA SER A 164 15.35 -17.54 -1.91
C SER A 164 16.62 -16.93 -1.34
N ASP A 165 17.77 -17.46 -1.74
CA ASP A 165 19.08 -17.13 -1.20
C ASP A 165 19.58 -15.78 -1.74
N SER A 166 19.02 -15.31 -2.85
CA SER A 166 19.23 -13.98 -3.41
C SER A 166 18.30 -12.91 -2.79
N LEU A 167 17.33 -13.31 -1.96
CA LEU A 167 16.30 -12.40 -1.41
C LEU A 167 16.47 -12.15 0.09
N LYS A 168 16.72 -10.88 0.44
CA LYS A 168 16.72 -10.41 1.83
C LYS A 168 15.40 -9.73 2.18
N TRP A 169 14.64 -10.32 3.10
CA TRP A 169 13.45 -9.70 3.66
C TRP A 169 13.84 -8.53 4.58
N LEU A 170 13.47 -7.31 4.19
CA LEU A 170 13.77 -6.08 4.95
C LEU A 170 12.73 -5.83 6.05
N THR A 171 11.45 -6.04 5.75
CA THR A 171 10.39 -6.05 6.75
C THR A 171 10.36 -7.40 7.46
N PRO A 172 10.33 -7.47 8.81
CA PRO A 172 10.11 -8.72 9.52
C PRO A 172 8.84 -9.39 9.01
N LYS A 173 8.90 -10.69 8.71
CA LYS A 173 7.69 -11.43 8.31
C LYS A 173 6.65 -11.31 9.42
N ALA A 174 5.37 -11.23 9.09
CA ALA A 174 4.30 -10.99 10.08
C ALA A 174 4.20 -12.05 11.22
N LYS A 175 4.95 -13.16 11.08
CA LYS A 175 5.21 -14.18 12.12
C LYS A 175 6.00 -13.60 13.30
N ASP A 176 6.93 -12.71 13.00
CA ASP A 176 7.93 -12.12 13.91
C ASP A 176 7.60 -10.66 14.24
N ALA A 177 6.81 -9.99 13.39
CA ALA A 177 6.23 -8.67 13.68
C ALA A 177 5.16 -8.79 14.78
N ARG A 178 5.60 -8.75 16.04
CA ARG A 178 4.76 -8.68 17.25
C ARG A 178 4.02 -7.34 17.32
N TRP A 179 3.00 -7.16 16.48
CA TRP A 179 2.17 -5.97 16.44
C TRP A 179 1.01 -6.08 17.44
N GLY A 180 1.08 -5.28 18.52
CA GLY A 180 0.02 -5.16 19.52
C GLY A 180 0.07 -6.24 20.62
N GLY A 181 0.33 -5.81 21.86
CA GLY A 181 0.47 -6.73 22.99
C GLY A 181 -0.84 -7.37 23.42
N ALA A 182 -0.95 -8.69 23.22
CA ALA A 182 -1.78 -9.55 24.06
C ALA A 182 -0.85 -10.34 24.99
N GLY A 183 -0.74 -9.89 26.25
CA GLY A 183 0.02 -10.62 27.27
C GLY A 183 -0.62 -11.99 27.51
N SER A 184 0.15 -13.06 27.28
CA SER A 184 -0.32 -14.43 27.47
C SER A 184 -0.46 -14.77 28.97
N TYR A 185 -1.56 -14.31 29.57
CA TYR A 185 -2.05 -14.83 30.84
C TYR A 185 -2.74 -16.17 30.58
N GLY A 186 -1.96 -17.26 30.55
CA GLY A 186 -2.49 -18.55 30.08
C GLY A 186 -1.62 -19.78 30.30
N ASN A 187 -1.21 -20.05 31.54
CA ASN A 187 -0.88 -21.40 32.03
C ASN A 187 0.29 -22.15 31.34
N ALA A 188 1.53 -21.83 31.72
CA ALA A 188 2.63 -22.79 31.68
C ALA A 188 2.83 -23.37 33.10
N GLY A 189 2.49 -24.64 33.29
CA GLY A 189 2.73 -25.36 34.53
C GLY A 189 4.22 -25.62 34.79
N ARG A 190 4.56 -25.78 36.08
CA ARG A 190 5.87 -26.16 36.64
C ARG A 190 6.88 -26.85 35.69
N ALA A 191 7.87 -26.08 35.25
CA ALA A 191 9.29 -26.43 35.16
C ALA A 191 10.05 -25.09 35.26
N GLY A 192 11.12 -24.92 36.03
CA GLY A 192 12.13 -25.89 36.45
C GLY A 192 13.44 -25.51 35.76
N SER A 193 14.42 -25.04 36.55
CA SER A 193 15.83 -24.74 36.17
C SER A 193 16.18 -23.33 35.67
N THR A 194 16.94 -22.62 36.52
CA THR A 194 18.29 -22.08 36.25
C THR A 194 18.54 -21.13 35.06
N TRP A 195 19.03 -19.91 35.36
CA TRP A 195 20.03 -19.06 34.67
C TRP A 195 19.97 -17.66 35.34
N GLN A 196 20.40 -17.50 36.58
CA GLN A 196 21.74 -17.00 36.95
C GLN A 196 22.64 -16.49 35.82
N ASP A 197 22.50 -15.21 35.47
CA ASP A 197 23.55 -14.18 35.36
C ASP A 197 22.81 -12.82 35.39
N GLY A 198 23.26 -11.71 35.95
CA GLY A 198 24.63 -11.18 35.99
C GLY A 198 24.63 -9.86 35.21
N TYR A 199 25.28 -8.81 35.72
CA TYR A 199 25.43 -7.48 35.11
C TYR A 199 24.20 -6.55 35.01
N THR A 200 24.02 -5.69 36.03
CA THR A 200 23.88 -4.24 35.80
C THR A 200 24.45 -3.43 36.97
N ARG A 201 25.70 -2.99 36.75
CA ARG A 201 26.29 -1.69 37.12
C ARG A 201 25.39 -0.71 37.87
N GLN A 202 25.69 -0.55 39.16
CA GLN A 202 26.23 0.68 39.75
C GLN A 202 25.73 2.01 39.16
N ARG A 203 24.90 2.71 39.93
CA ARG A 203 24.75 4.17 39.91
C ARG A 203 24.77 4.66 41.35
N ASP A 204 25.89 5.26 41.73
CA ASP A 204 26.07 5.99 42.99
C ASP A 204 25.56 7.44 42.86
N SER A 205 25.49 8.14 44.01
CA SER A 205 25.09 9.55 44.26
C SER A 205 23.63 9.96 43.99
N GLU A 206 22.96 10.85 44.73
CA GLU A 206 23.13 11.56 46.03
C GLU A 206 21.72 12.15 46.39
N THR A 207 21.33 12.67 47.57
CA THR A 207 21.95 13.03 48.87
C THR A 207 20.81 13.10 49.95
N ASN A 208 21.15 13.02 51.25
CA ASN A 208 20.44 13.61 52.42
C ASN A 208 19.00 13.13 52.79
N ASP A 209 18.55 13.10 54.07
CA ASP A 209 19.26 13.10 55.38
C ASP A 209 18.30 12.73 56.55
N PHE A 210 18.87 12.10 57.59
CA PHE A 210 18.52 12.16 59.04
C PHE A 210 17.21 11.60 59.65
N PHE A 211 17.42 10.80 60.72
CA PHE A 211 16.66 10.60 61.99
C PHE A 211 15.10 10.52 61.97
N ASP A 212 14.47 9.50 62.56
CA ASP A 212 14.41 9.31 64.03
C ASP A 212 14.10 7.85 64.45
N SER A 213 14.23 7.60 65.75
CA SER A 213 14.17 6.35 66.50
C SER A 213 12.78 5.94 67.02
N GLY A 214 12.64 4.64 67.31
CA GLY A 214 12.00 4.22 68.57
C GLY A 214 10.49 3.92 68.63
N SER A 215 10.18 2.86 69.38
CA SER A 215 8.88 2.52 70.00
C SER A 215 7.71 2.04 69.12
N ASP A 216 7.71 0.72 68.91
CA ASP A 216 6.65 -0.17 69.42
C ASP A 216 5.29 0.46 69.75
N ARG A 217 4.31 0.27 68.85
CA ARG A 217 2.88 0.24 69.21
C ARG A 217 2.14 -0.90 68.53
N GLN A 218 1.74 -1.84 69.38
CA GLN A 218 0.90 -3.00 69.11
C GLN A 218 -0.32 -2.67 68.22
N ARG A 219 -0.52 -3.46 67.16
CA ARG A 219 -1.77 -3.49 66.38
C ARG A 219 -2.63 -4.68 66.84
N PRO A 220 -3.86 -4.46 67.30
CA PRO A 220 -4.73 -5.55 67.73
C PRO A 220 -5.26 -6.34 66.53
N ALA A 221 -5.37 -7.67 66.69
CA ALA A 221 -6.00 -8.53 65.71
C ALA A 221 -7.50 -8.21 65.56
N ARG A 222 -8.02 -8.22 64.33
CA ARG A 222 -9.46 -8.34 64.08
C ARG A 222 -9.78 -9.42 63.05
N GLN A 223 -10.82 -10.16 63.41
CA GLN A 223 -11.27 -11.41 62.84
C GLN A 223 -12.19 -11.18 61.64
N ILE A 224 -11.87 -11.85 60.53
CA ILE A 224 -12.77 -12.38 59.48
C ILE A 224 -14.08 -11.58 59.27
N GLY A 225 -14.05 -10.62 58.34
CA GLY A 225 -15.22 -10.07 57.67
C GLY A 225 -15.29 -10.57 56.22
N ARG A 226 -16.32 -11.34 55.87
CA ARG A 226 -16.53 -11.90 54.52
C ARG A 226 -17.09 -10.81 53.60
N VAL A 227 -16.21 -10.08 52.91
CA VAL A 227 -16.62 -9.04 51.94
C VAL A 227 -16.80 -9.67 50.56
N GLY A 228 -17.95 -9.41 49.93
CA GLY A 228 -18.31 -10.03 48.65
C GLY A 228 -17.38 -9.63 47.50
N SER A 229 -17.23 -10.54 46.54
CA SER A 229 -16.50 -10.29 45.30
C SER A 229 -17.06 -9.04 44.60
N ALA A 230 -16.31 -7.94 44.64
CA ALA A 230 -16.58 -6.80 43.79
C ALA A 230 -16.37 -7.24 42.34
N SER A 231 -17.47 -7.49 41.63
CA SER A 231 -17.46 -7.74 40.20
C SER A 231 -16.93 -6.50 39.50
N THR A 232 -15.63 -6.44 39.23
CA THR A 232 -15.04 -5.39 38.40
C THR A 232 -15.69 -5.51 37.03
N ALA A 233 -16.67 -4.66 36.77
CA ALA A 233 -17.43 -4.67 35.54
C ALA A 233 -16.49 -4.30 34.39
N VAL A 234 -15.98 -5.31 33.70
CA VAL A 234 -15.30 -5.14 32.42
C VAL A 234 -16.36 -4.57 31.49
N THR A 235 -16.28 -3.26 31.24
CA THR A 235 -17.11 -2.58 30.24
C THR A 235 -16.88 -3.29 28.92
N ARG A 236 -17.85 -4.14 28.55
CA ARG A 236 -17.86 -4.80 27.25
C ARG A 236 -17.87 -3.68 26.22
N MET A 237 -16.79 -3.53 25.45
CA MET A 237 -16.81 -2.67 24.28
C MET A 237 -18.03 -3.05 23.45
N ALA A 238 -18.79 -2.04 23.02
CA ALA A 238 -20.08 -2.23 22.40
C ALA A 238 -19.97 -3.24 21.26
N SER A 239 -20.87 -4.22 21.20
CA SER A 239 -20.97 -5.08 20.03
C SER A 239 -21.10 -4.19 18.79
N PRO A 240 -20.31 -4.42 17.72
CA PRO A 240 -20.53 -3.71 16.47
C PRO A 240 -21.99 -3.90 16.02
N PRO A 241 -22.56 -2.93 15.28
CA PRO A 241 -23.96 -2.97 14.88
C PRO A 241 -24.27 -4.31 14.22
N ARG A 242 -25.37 -4.96 14.65
CA ARG A 242 -25.78 -6.27 14.14
C ARG A 242 -26.24 -6.13 12.69
N GLY A 243 -25.30 -6.21 11.75
CA GLY A 243 -25.59 -6.57 10.37
C GLY A 243 -26.29 -7.93 10.33
N ASN A 244 -27.22 -8.11 9.41
CA ASN A 244 -27.96 -9.36 9.27
C ASN A 244 -27.11 -10.40 8.51
N TYR A 245 -26.10 -10.95 9.18
CA TYR A 245 -25.15 -11.89 8.56
C TYR A 245 -25.75 -13.30 8.46
N PRO A 246 -25.57 -14.01 7.32
CA PRO A 246 -25.99 -15.41 7.16
C PRO A 246 -25.21 -16.42 8.02
N PHE A 247 -24.10 -16.02 8.64
CA PHE A 247 -23.24 -16.88 9.47
C PHE A 247 -23.03 -16.28 10.86
N LYS A 248 -22.66 -17.13 11.83
CA LYS A 248 -22.37 -16.73 13.22
C LYS A 248 -20.87 -16.82 13.52
N ILE A 249 -20.36 -15.92 14.37
CA ILE A 249 -19.00 -16.05 14.91
C ILE A 249 -18.89 -17.37 15.67
N GLY A 250 -17.84 -18.13 15.40
CA GLY A 250 -17.60 -19.46 15.94
C GLY A 250 -18.13 -20.63 15.11
N GLN A 251 -18.90 -20.38 14.05
CA GLN A 251 -19.46 -21.40 13.15
C GLN A 251 -18.39 -22.00 12.22
N ASN A 252 -18.54 -23.28 11.87
CA ASN A 252 -17.71 -23.93 10.85
C ASN A 252 -18.28 -23.67 9.45
N VAL A 253 -17.38 -23.42 8.50
CA VAL A 253 -17.73 -23.13 7.09
C VAL A 253 -16.75 -23.80 6.14
N PHE A 254 -17.24 -24.19 4.97
CA PHE A 254 -16.43 -24.69 3.86
C PHE A 254 -16.30 -23.63 2.77
N HIS A 255 -15.10 -23.45 2.22
CA HIS A 255 -14.86 -22.66 1.02
C HIS A 255 -14.17 -23.50 -0.06
N THR A 256 -14.65 -23.47 -1.29
CA THR A 256 -14.13 -24.29 -2.40
C THR A 256 -12.62 -24.16 -2.62
N LYS A 257 -12.04 -22.97 -2.43
CA LYS A 257 -10.59 -22.71 -2.58
C LYS A 257 -9.76 -22.96 -1.31
N PHE A 258 -10.36 -22.89 -0.11
CA PHE A 258 -9.62 -22.86 1.17
C PHE A 258 -9.98 -24.01 2.13
N GLY A 259 -10.92 -24.88 1.75
CA GLY A 259 -11.40 -25.98 2.56
C GLY A 259 -12.19 -25.53 3.77
N GLU A 260 -12.07 -26.29 4.86
CA GLU A 260 -12.74 -26.03 6.14
C GLU A 260 -12.07 -24.90 6.92
N GLY A 261 -12.89 -24.00 7.45
CA GLY A 261 -12.47 -22.96 8.39
C GLY A 261 -13.55 -22.61 9.40
N ARG A 262 -13.18 -21.80 10.38
CA ARG A 262 -14.08 -21.34 11.45
C ARG A 262 -14.20 -19.82 11.42
N VAL A 263 -15.43 -19.30 11.44
CA VAL A 263 -15.69 -17.85 11.50
C VAL A 263 -15.18 -17.30 12.83
N THR A 264 -14.36 -16.26 12.77
CA THR A 264 -13.71 -15.61 13.93
C THR A 264 -14.17 -14.16 14.14
N GLY A 265 -14.64 -13.51 13.08
CA GLY A 265 -15.19 -12.15 13.11
C GLY A 265 -16.16 -11.90 11.95
N LEU A 266 -17.04 -10.91 12.14
CA LEU A 266 -18.00 -10.43 11.15
C LEU A 266 -17.99 -8.90 11.21
N GLU A 267 -17.91 -8.23 10.06
CA GLU A 267 -17.79 -6.78 9.93
C GLU A 267 -18.55 -6.29 8.68
N GLY A 268 -18.88 -4.99 8.62
CA GLY A 268 -19.59 -4.37 7.50
C GLY A 268 -21.12 -4.57 7.55
N GLN A 269 -21.82 -4.02 6.58
CA GLN A 269 -23.28 -4.16 6.43
C GLN A 269 -23.62 -4.57 5.00
N ASP A 270 -24.68 -5.36 4.87
CA ASP A 270 -25.30 -5.79 3.60
C ASP A 270 -24.28 -6.23 2.52
N ALA A 271 -24.14 -5.45 1.43
CA ALA A 271 -23.30 -5.81 0.29
C ALA A 271 -21.80 -5.88 0.61
N ASP A 272 -21.34 -5.06 1.56
CA ASP A 272 -19.94 -4.97 2.03
C ASP A 272 -19.66 -5.82 3.27
N ALA A 273 -20.63 -6.63 3.71
CA ALA A 273 -20.45 -7.55 4.83
C ALA A 273 -19.31 -8.54 4.57
N ARG A 274 -18.39 -8.67 5.53
CA ARG A 274 -17.17 -9.49 5.45
C ARG A 274 -17.08 -10.41 6.66
N ALA A 275 -16.68 -11.65 6.43
CA ALA A 275 -16.34 -12.62 7.46
C ALA A 275 -14.83 -12.82 7.53
N GLN A 276 -14.30 -12.80 8.74
CA GLN A 276 -12.97 -13.30 9.04
C GLN A 276 -13.10 -14.80 9.34
N VAL A 277 -12.44 -15.65 8.56
CA VAL A 277 -12.50 -17.11 8.66
C VAL A 277 -11.08 -17.66 8.84
N ASN A 278 -10.86 -18.48 9.86
CA ASN A 278 -9.60 -19.18 10.09
C ASN A 278 -9.65 -20.58 9.47
N PHE A 279 -8.98 -20.77 8.33
CA PHE A 279 -8.94 -22.03 7.59
C PHE A 279 -7.82 -22.94 8.08
N LYS A 280 -8.11 -24.24 8.28
CA LYS A 280 -7.14 -25.22 8.81
C LYS A 280 -5.83 -25.28 8.04
N ARG A 281 -5.86 -25.06 6.71
CA ARG A 281 -4.69 -25.13 5.81
C ARG A 281 -4.15 -23.76 5.36
N HIS A 282 -4.93 -22.67 5.50
CA HIS A 282 -4.61 -21.37 4.91
C HIS A 282 -4.61 -20.20 5.92
N GLY A 283 -4.84 -20.48 7.20
CA GLY A 283 -4.87 -19.48 8.27
C GLY A 283 -6.05 -18.52 8.18
N VAL A 284 -5.92 -17.37 8.84
CA VAL A 284 -6.95 -16.33 8.86
C VAL A 284 -7.06 -15.62 7.51
N LYS A 285 -8.27 -15.55 6.97
CA LYS A 285 -8.62 -14.85 5.73
C LYS A 285 -9.86 -14.00 5.93
N TRP A 286 -9.91 -12.85 5.27
CA TRP A 286 -11.11 -12.03 5.14
C TRP A 286 -11.81 -12.34 3.83
N LEU A 287 -13.12 -12.56 3.89
CA LEU A 287 -13.96 -12.98 2.77
C LEU A 287 -15.25 -12.16 2.75
N GLN A 288 -15.59 -11.56 1.61
CA GLN A 288 -16.83 -10.79 1.45
C GLN A 288 -18.01 -11.76 1.25
N LEU A 289 -19.04 -11.64 2.09
CA LEU A 289 -20.14 -12.61 2.20
C LEU A 289 -21.02 -12.71 0.95
N SER A 290 -21.08 -11.67 0.14
CA SER A 290 -21.81 -11.63 -1.13
C SER A 290 -21.10 -12.37 -2.28
N ILE A 291 -19.79 -12.61 -2.17
CA ILE A 291 -18.95 -13.21 -3.24
C ILE A 291 -18.38 -14.56 -2.81
N ALA A 292 -17.97 -14.68 -1.55
CA ALA A 292 -17.38 -15.90 -1.01
C ALA A 292 -18.46 -16.97 -0.87
N LYS A 293 -18.38 -18.00 -1.73
CA LYS A 293 -19.24 -19.19 -1.73
C LYS A 293 -18.93 -20.07 -0.51
N LEU A 294 -19.30 -19.57 0.66
CA LEU A 294 -19.20 -20.25 1.95
C LEU A 294 -20.43 -21.14 2.14
N ALA A 295 -20.20 -22.44 2.38
CA ALA A 295 -21.23 -23.35 2.85
C ALA A 295 -21.11 -23.50 4.37
N ALA A 296 -22.23 -23.48 5.08
CA ALA A 296 -22.24 -23.87 6.49
C ALA A 296 -21.90 -25.36 6.62
N ILE A 297 -21.09 -25.70 7.63
CA ILE A 297 -20.90 -27.07 8.10
C ILE A 297 -21.44 -27.10 9.53
N ASP A 298 -22.38 -28.01 9.81
CA ASP A 298 -22.85 -28.28 11.18
C ASP A 298 -21.79 -29.05 12.00
#